data_AF-A0A8B4GIU1-F1
#
_entry.id   AF-A0A8B4GIU1-F1
#
_cell.length_a   1.000
_cell.length_b   1.000
_cell.length_c   1.000
_cell.angle_alpha   90.00
_cell.angle_beta   90.00
_cell.angle_gamma   90.00
#
_symmetry.space_group_name_H-M   'P 1'
#
loop_
_entity.id
_entity.type
_entity.pdbx_description
1 polymer ?
#
loop_
_entity_poly.entity_id
_entity_poly.type
_entity_poly.pdbx_seq_one_letter_code
_entity_poly.pdbx_strand_id
1 'polypeptide(L)' 'MSINLNNAPLWITAKALEKLKQFRAGRLFPKKSYGKKFLTLRVNKRWRLLSKDDGHNWLLLTHNDYNCALDK' A
#
# COMPACT_ATOMS: atom_id res chain seq x y z
N MET A 1 10.11 4.01 7.94
CA MET A 1 8.95 3.68 7.09
C MET A 1 9.20 4.30 5.74
N SER A 2 9.45 3.47 4.73
CA SER A 2 9.80 3.92 3.38
C SER A 2 8.62 3.67 2.44
N ILE A 3 8.36 4.61 1.52
CA ILE A 3 7.33 4.46 0.50
C ILE A 3 7.96 4.48 -0.89
N ASN A 4 7.73 3.43 -1.67
CA ASN A 4 8.07 3.38 -3.07
C ASN A 4 6.82 3.72 -3.88
N LEU A 5 6.92 4.73 -4.75
CA LEU A 5 5.77 5.33 -5.42
C LEU A 5 5.50 4.76 -6.81
N ASN A 6 6.38 3.91 -7.35
CA ASN A 6 6.24 3.27 -8.67
C ASN A 6 5.70 4.20 -9.78
N ASN A 7 6.32 5.38 -9.94
CA ASN A 7 5.92 6.44 -10.89
C ASN A 7 4.46 6.93 -10.76
N ALA A 8 3.86 6.80 -9.58
CA ALA A 8 2.53 7.33 -9.32
C ALA A 8 2.49 8.86 -9.45
N PRO A 9 1.37 9.41 -9.95
CA PRO A 9 1.20 10.85 -10.02
C PRO A 9 1.13 11.48 -8.62
N LEU A 10 1.60 12.72 -8.50
CA LEU A 10 1.76 13.44 -7.23
C LEU A 10 0.51 13.42 -6.33
N TRP A 11 -0.68 13.56 -6.91
CA TRP A 11 -1.94 13.56 -6.16
C TRP A 11 -2.27 12.18 -5.55
N ILE A 12 -1.83 11.08 -6.16
CA ILE A 12 -1.95 9.74 -5.57
C ILE A 12 -0.92 9.56 -4.46
N THR A 13 0.31 10.03 -4.68
CA THR A 13 1.37 10.03 -3.67
C THR A 13 0.93 10.78 -2.40
N ALA A 14 0.34 11.97 -2.55
CA ALA A 14 -0.20 12.74 -1.43
C ALA A 14 -1.26 11.95 -0.66
N LYS A 15 -2.25 11.37 -1.36
CA LYS A 15 -3.28 10.51 -0.73
C LYS A 15 -2.70 9.29 -0.04
N ALA A 16 -1.70 8.66 -0.64
CA ALA A 16 -1.01 7.51 -0.07
C ALA A 16 -0.32 7.91 1.24
N LEU A 17 0.40 9.04 1.25
CA LEU A 17 1.05 9.58 2.45
C LEU A 17 0.04 9.91 3.56
N GLU A 18 -1.11 10.51 3.22
CA GLU A 18 -2.18 10.77 4.21
C GLU A 18 -2.73 9.48 4.81
N LYS A 19 -2.96 8.45 3.99
CA LYS A 19 -3.38 7.12 4.46
C LYS A 19 -2.33 6.49 5.37
N LEU A 20 -1.05 6.62 5.05
CA LEU A 20 0.05 6.13 5.88
C LEU A 20 0.16 6.88 7.21
N LYS A 21 -0.07 8.20 7.22
CA LYS A 21 -0.16 8.98 8.47
C LYS A 21 -1.30 8.48 9.35
N GLN A 22 -2.47 8.19 8.77
CA GLN A 22 -3.61 7.63 9.50
C GLN A 22 -3.33 6.21 10.02
N PHE A 23 -2.65 5.39 9.24
CA PHE A 23 -2.20 4.05 9.67
C PHE A 23 -1.26 4.15 10.87
N ARG A 24 -0.24 5.03 10.79
CA ARG A 24 0.71 5.26 11.88
C ARG A 24 0.02 5.82 13.14
N ALA A 25 -1.03 6.61 12.96
CA ALA A 25 -1.88 7.09 14.06
C ALA A 25 -2.86 6.03 14.61
N GLY A 26 -2.84 4.80 14.09
CA GLY A 26 -3.74 3.72 14.52
C GLY A 26 -5.19 3.90 14.08
N ARG A 27 -5.49 4.86 13.20
CA ARG A 27 -6.85 5.14 12.71
C ARG A 27 -7.25 4.29 11.52
N LEU A 28 -6.28 3.79 10.77
CA LEU A 28 -6.51 3.01 9.57
C LEU A 28 -5.90 1.62 9.75
N PHE A 29 -6.70 0.57 9.57
CA PHE A 29 -6.23 -0.80 9.70
C PHE A 29 -6.01 -1.42 8.31
N PRO A 30 -4.81 -1.95 8.04
CA PRO A 30 -4.52 -2.63 6.79
C PRO A 30 -5.20 -3.99 6.76
N LYS A 31 -5.61 -4.41 5.56
CA LYS A 31 -6.09 -5.76 5.34
C LYS A 31 -4.91 -6.70 5.17
N LYS A 32 -4.92 -7.81 5.90
CA LYS A 32 -3.94 -8.88 5.73
C LYS A 32 -4.36 -9.76 4.55
N SER A 33 -3.45 -10.01 3.62
CA SER A 33 -3.68 -11.01 2.57
C SER A 33 -3.62 -12.41 3.18
N TYR A 34 -4.60 -13.24 2.83
CA TYR A 34 -4.69 -14.62 3.29
C TYR A 34 -3.49 -15.41 2.73
N GLY A 35 -2.70 -16.05 3.61
CA GLY A 35 -1.56 -16.88 3.25
C GLY A 35 -0.17 -16.21 3.39
N LYS A 36 0.05 -15.00 2.85
CA LYS A 36 1.41 -14.38 2.79
C LYS A 36 1.72 -13.35 3.89
N LYS A 37 0.82 -13.11 4.87
CA LYS A 37 0.94 -12.07 5.94
C LYS A 37 1.20 -10.64 5.43
N PHE A 38 0.98 -10.36 4.15
CA PHE A 38 1.16 -9.02 3.61
C PHE A 38 0.06 -8.07 4.08
N LEU A 39 0.42 -6.81 4.34
CA LEU A 39 -0.51 -5.75 4.68
C LEU A 39 -0.89 -4.97 3.43
N THR A 40 -2.18 -4.72 3.25
CA THR A 40 -2.70 -3.99 2.10
C THR A 40 -3.62 -2.85 2.53
N LEU A 41 -3.40 -1.68 1.92
CA LEU A 41 -4.21 -0.49 2.13
C LEU A 41 -4.76 0.00 0.80
N ARG A 42 -6.06 0.30 0.77
CA ARG A 42 -6.71 0.86 -0.41
C ARG A 42 -6.54 2.38 -0.39
N VAL A 43 -5.79 2.92 -1.35
CA VAL A 43 -5.65 4.37 -1.54
C VAL A 43 -6.75 4.89 -2.45
N ASN A 44 -7.01 4.19 -3.56
CA ASN A 44 -8.03 4.56 -4.54
C ASN A 44 -8.63 3.31 -5.24
N LYS A 45 -9.52 3.49 -6.23
CA LYS A 45 -10.07 2.38 -7.04
C LYS A 45 -8.98 1.63 -7.81
N ARG A 46 -7.97 2.34 -8.32
CA ARG A 46 -6.88 1.78 -9.14
C ARG A 46 -5.56 1.56 -8.39
N TRP A 47 -5.41 2.13 -7.19
CA TRP A 47 -4.14 2.18 -6.45
C TRP A 47 -4.25 1.53 -5.08
N ARG A 48 -3.30 0.66 -4.77
CA ARG A 48 -3.19 -0.09 -3.52
C ARG A 48 -1.77 0.04 -2.98
N LEU A 49 -1.68 0.23 -1.68
CA LEU A 49 -0.42 0.15 -0.94
C LEU A 49 -0.27 -1.28 -0.45
N LEU A 50 0.86 -1.91 -0.76
CA LEU A 50 1.23 -3.23 -0.33
C LEU A 50 2.46 -3.12 0.56
N SER A 51 2.41 -3.74 1.73
CA SER A 51 3.58 -3.93 2.59
C SER A 51 3.82 -5.42 2.80
N LYS A 52 5.02 -5.87 2.47
CA LYS A 52 5.46 -7.25 2.67
C LYS A 52 6.16 -7.45 4.02
N ASP A 53 6.52 -6.35 4.68
CA ASP A 53 7.42 -6.29 5.84
C ASP A 53 6.68 -5.72 7.07
N ASP A 54 5.46 -6.22 7.31
CA ASP A 54 4.58 -5.81 8.42
C ASP A 54 4.37 -4.28 8.59
N GLY A 55 4.46 -3.52 7.50
CA GLY A 55 4.23 -2.07 7.52
C GLY A 55 5.49 -1.22 7.60
N HIS A 56 6.68 -1.83 7.57
CA HIS A 56 7.95 -1.10 7.49
C HIS A 56 8.16 -0.44 6.11
N ASN A 57 7.85 -1.18 5.05
CA ASN A 57 8.03 -0.74 3.66
C ASN A 57 6.70 -0.80 2.91
N TRP A 58 6.30 0.31 2.29
CA TRP A 58 5.06 0.40 1.53
C TRP A 58 5.34 0.60 0.04
N LEU A 59 4.77 -0.26 -0.78
CA LEU A 59 4.84 -0.22 -2.23
C LEU A 59 3.49 0.28 -2.74
N LEU A 60 3.50 1.41 -3.43
CA LEU A 60 2.32 1.94 -4.09
C LEU A 60 2.20 1.30 -5.47
N LEU A 61 1.25 0.38 -5.59
CA LEU A 61 1.05 -0.44 -6.78
C LEU A 61 -0.29 -0.13 -7.42
N THR A 62 -0.33 -0.21 -8.74
CA THR A 62 -1.61 -0.25 -9.45
C THR A 62 -2.28 -1.61 -9.24
N HIS A 63 -3.57 -1.72 -9.54
CA HIS A 63 -4.27 -3.01 -9.47
C HIS A 63 -3.57 -4.12 -10.26
N ASN A 64 -3.04 -3.78 -11.44
CA ASN A 64 -2.35 -4.74 -12.31
C ASN A 64 -1.03 -5.22 -11.68
N ASP A 65 -0.24 -4.27 -11.20
CA ASP A 65 1.06 -4.55 -10.56
C ASP A 65 0.87 -5.33 -9.25
N TYR A 66 -0.15 -4.98 -8.46
CA TYR A 66 -0.54 -5.71 -7.26
C TYR A 66 -0.85 -7.19 -7.55
N ASN A 67 -1.61 -7.48 -8.62
CA ASN A 67 -1.92 -8.86 -8.98
C ASN A 67 -0.64 -9.64 -9.36
N CYS A 68 0.24 -9.03 -10.14
CA CYS A 68 1.55 -9.60 -10.48
C CYS A 68 2.43 -9.82 -9.24
N ALA A 69 2.41 -8.89 -8.28
CA ALA A 69 3.20 -8.96 -7.05
C ALA A 69 2.69 -10.00 -6.04
N LEU A 70 1.45 -10.48 -6.19
CA LEU A 70 0.88 -11.56 -5.40
C LEU A 70 1.07 -12.94 -6.05
N ASP A 71 1.02 -12.98 -7.39
CA ASP A 71 1.17 -14.18 -8.21
C ASP A 71 2.57 -14.81 -8.09
N LYS A 72 3.62 -13.99 -7.94
CA LYS A 72 4.97 -14.44 -7.54
C LYS A 72 5.06 -14.73 -6.04
#